data_AF-A0A4Q5XFI7-F1
#
_entry.id   AF-A0A4Q5XFI7-F1
#
_cell.length_a   1.000
_cell.length_b   1.000
_cell.length_c   1.000
_cell.angle_alpha   90.00
_cell.angle_beta   90.00
_cell.angle_gamma   90.00
#
_symmetry.space_group_name_H-M   'P 1'
#
loop_
_entity.id
_entity.type
_entity.pdbx_description
1 polymer ?
#
loop_
_entity_poly.entity_id
_entity_poly.type
_entity_poly.pdbx_seq_one_letter_code
_entity_poly.pdbx_strand_id
1 'polypeptide(L)'
;MIMNIDRWALFGLTFMLSCRERPAPEPEAERKDAGARATPAVAADAHAALDRMDPRTPLPLLPMMAHHQKQNMRDHLAAVQQIVAAVATQEFATVEKAAASLGFSESMGRMCAHMGSGAPGFTDAALQFHHGADELVEAARRRDTPAILTSLGQTLSRCTGCHEQYKQAVVDEREWEAITHETAREPP
;
A
#
# COMPACT_ATOMS: atom_id res chain seq x y z
N MET A 1 -16.51 -31.60 -52.15
CA MET A 1 -17.26 -30.44 -51.63
C MET A 1 -16.22 -29.44 -51.17
N ILE A 2 -15.89 -28.47 -52.03
CA ILE A 2 -14.72 -27.59 -51.90
C ILE A 2 -15.13 -26.33 -51.12
N MET A 3 -14.29 -26.00 -50.14
CA MET A 3 -14.35 -24.87 -49.23
C MET A 3 -14.06 -23.57 -50.00
N ASN A 4 -14.87 -22.53 -49.81
CA ASN A 4 -14.69 -21.21 -50.42
C ASN A 4 -14.45 -20.18 -49.30
N ILE A 5 -13.18 -19.90 -49.02
CA ILE A 5 -12.70 -18.85 -48.11
C ILE A 5 -11.99 -17.85 -49.00
N ASP A 6 -12.66 -16.76 -49.37
CA ASP A 6 -12.04 -15.63 -50.07
C ASP A 6 -12.89 -14.37 -49.91
N ARG A 7 -12.78 -13.71 -48.75
CA ARG A 7 -12.96 -12.26 -48.60
C ARG A 7 -11.99 -11.82 -47.51
N TRP A 8 -11.47 -10.60 -47.63
CA TRP A 8 -10.42 -9.99 -46.78
C TRP A 8 -8.98 -10.13 -47.27
N ALA A 9 -8.77 -10.00 -48.58
CA ALA A 9 -7.50 -9.53 -49.14
C ALA A 9 -7.75 -8.19 -49.84
N LEU A 10 -7.61 -7.07 -49.12
CA LEU A 10 -7.45 -5.70 -49.63
C LEU A 10 -7.39 -4.75 -48.43
N PHE A 11 -6.22 -4.58 -47.82
CA PHE A 11 -5.77 -3.36 -47.11
C PHE A 11 -4.35 -3.61 -46.62
N GLY A 12 -3.41 -3.71 -47.57
CA GLY A 12 -2.02 -4.01 -47.29
C GLY A 12 -1.12 -3.42 -48.36
N LEU A 13 -1.07 -2.08 -48.45
CA LEU A 13 0.09 -1.31 -48.91
C LEU A 13 -0.29 0.18 -48.88
N THR A 14 0.34 0.95 -48.00
CA THR A 14 0.82 2.34 -48.19
C THR A 14 1.02 2.97 -46.81
N PHE A 15 2.17 2.69 -46.18
CA PHE A 15 2.75 3.60 -45.19
C PHE A 15 4.27 3.38 -45.12
N MET A 16 4.93 3.53 -46.27
CA MET A 16 6.37 3.82 -46.33
C MET A 16 6.52 5.14 -47.06
N LEU A 17 6.76 6.22 -46.30
CA LEU A 17 7.55 7.43 -46.61
C LEU A 17 7.07 8.60 -45.74
N SER A 18 7.61 8.72 -44.52
CA SER A 18 7.81 10.04 -43.92
C SER A 18 8.81 9.97 -42.76
N CYS A 19 10.05 9.54 -43.05
CA CYS A 19 11.19 10.02 -42.29
C CYS A 19 11.61 11.34 -42.92
N ARG A 20 10.90 12.42 -42.61
CA ARG A 20 11.38 13.77 -42.91
C ARG A 20 12.49 14.07 -41.89
N GLU A 21 13.71 14.32 -42.39
CA GLU A 21 14.82 14.82 -41.57
C GLU A 21 14.32 15.96 -40.67
N ARG A 22 14.56 15.84 -39.36
CA ARG A 22 14.40 16.97 -38.45
C ARG A 22 15.47 18.00 -38.81
N PRO A 23 15.12 19.29 -38.99
CA PRO A 23 16.15 20.33 -39.10
C PRO A 23 17.03 20.32 -37.86
N ALA A 24 18.32 20.59 -38.05
CA ALA A 24 19.31 20.66 -36.98
C ALA A 24 18.82 21.64 -35.88
N PRO A 25 19.08 21.33 -34.59
CA PRO A 25 18.76 22.27 -33.52
C PRO A 25 19.53 23.58 -33.76
N GLU A 26 18.80 24.69 -33.74
CA GLU A 26 19.40 26.03 -33.70
C GLU A 26 20.33 26.13 -32.47
N PRO A 27 21.43 26.90 -32.54
CA PRO A 27 22.33 27.06 -31.41
C PRO A 27 21.54 27.59 -30.21
N GLU A 28 21.67 26.87 -29.09
CA GLU A 28 21.00 27.13 -27.83
C GLU A 28 21.19 28.60 -27.40
N ALA A 29 20.17 29.41 -27.69
CA ALA A 29 19.95 30.64 -26.95
C ALA A 29 19.60 30.20 -25.52
N GLU A 30 20.62 30.26 -24.66
CA GLU A 30 20.64 30.10 -23.21
C GLU A 30 19.24 30.17 -22.60
N ARG A 31 18.56 29.02 -22.59
CA ARG A 31 17.29 28.86 -21.89
C ARG A 31 17.66 28.84 -20.41
N LYS A 32 17.55 30.00 -19.78
CA LYS A 32 17.75 30.20 -18.34
C LYS A 32 16.64 29.44 -17.60
N ASP A 33 16.76 28.12 -17.55
CA ASP A 33 15.75 27.25 -16.98
C ASP A 33 15.78 27.43 -15.46
N ALA A 34 14.72 28.07 -14.98
CA ALA A 34 14.39 28.25 -13.57
C ALA A 34 13.95 26.92 -12.96
N GLY A 35 14.86 25.93 -12.96
CA GLY A 35 14.73 24.67 -12.27
C GLY A 35 15.64 24.64 -11.05
N ALA A 36 15.50 25.62 -10.14
CA ALA A 36 16.23 25.59 -8.88
C ALA A 36 15.70 24.42 -8.04
N ARG A 37 16.43 23.28 -8.09
CA ARG A 37 16.21 22.15 -7.19
C ARG A 37 16.29 22.70 -5.76
N ALA A 38 15.18 22.61 -5.01
CA ALA A 38 15.11 23.15 -3.66
C ALA A 38 16.30 22.61 -2.83
N THR A 39 16.96 23.50 -2.10
CA THR A 39 18.05 23.10 -1.21
C THR A 39 17.50 22.19 -0.10
N PRO A 40 18.31 21.29 0.49
CA PRO A 40 17.86 20.36 1.53
C PRO A 40 17.14 21.04 2.71
N ALA A 41 17.54 22.26 3.07
CA ALA A 41 16.89 23.04 4.13
C ALA A 41 15.46 23.48 3.76
N VAL A 42 15.22 23.92 2.52
CA VAL A 42 13.88 24.29 2.03
C VAL A 42 12.99 23.06 1.88
N ALA A 43 13.57 21.92 1.48
CA ALA A 43 12.84 20.65 1.42
C ALA A 43 12.43 20.15 2.83
N ALA A 44 13.29 20.30 3.84
CA ALA A 44 12.96 19.94 5.22
C ALA A 44 11.81 20.81 5.78
N ASP A 45 11.80 22.10 5.47
CA ASP A 45 10.72 23.02 5.86
C ASP A 45 9.36 22.66 5.22
N ALA A 46 9.38 22.28 3.94
CA ALA A 46 8.15 21.87 3.22
C ALA A 46 7.52 20.59 3.79
N HIS A 47 8.33 19.58 4.14
CA HIS A 47 7.81 18.35 4.75
C HIS A 47 7.25 18.60 6.15
N ALA A 48 7.93 19.43 6.95
CA ALA A 48 7.42 19.81 8.27
C ALA A 48 6.13 20.63 8.17
N ALA A 49 6.00 21.50 7.16
CA ALA A 49 4.77 22.25 6.90
C ALA A 49 3.61 21.33 6.51
N LEU A 50 3.84 20.36 5.61
CA LEU A 50 2.83 19.36 5.24
C LEU A 50 2.42 18.51 6.46
N ASP A 51 3.38 18.09 7.27
CA ASP A 51 3.11 17.25 8.44
C ASP A 51 2.21 17.95 9.47
N ARG A 52 2.38 19.27 9.67
CA ARG A 52 1.52 20.10 10.54
C ARG A 52 0.08 20.24 10.03
N MET A 53 -0.16 20.06 8.73
CA MET A 53 -1.49 20.13 8.14
C MET A 53 -2.23 18.79 8.21
N ASP A 54 -1.53 17.70 8.49
CA ASP A 54 -2.09 16.35 8.54
C ASP A 54 -2.73 16.09 9.92
N PRO A 55 -4.07 15.97 10.02
CA PRO A 55 -4.77 15.88 11.29
C PRO A 55 -4.67 14.49 11.94
N ARG A 56 -4.06 13.52 11.26
CA ARG A 56 -3.96 12.13 11.74
C ARG A 56 -3.07 12.03 12.96
N THR A 57 -3.41 11.09 13.84
CA THR A 57 -2.60 10.75 15.02
C THR A 57 -1.23 10.27 14.58
N PRO A 58 -0.14 10.90 15.05
CA PRO A 58 1.20 10.39 14.83
C PRO A 58 1.36 9.00 15.45
N LEU A 59 1.84 8.05 14.66
CA LEU A 59 2.34 6.76 15.11
C LEU A 59 3.87 6.89 15.16
N PRO A 60 4.45 7.17 16.33
CA PRO A 60 5.89 7.26 16.45
C PRO A 60 6.50 5.89 16.13
N LEU A 61 7.57 5.85 15.36
CA LEU A 61 8.26 4.62 14.99
C LEU A 61 9.73 4.91 14.78
N LEU A 62 10.59 3.99 15.20
CA LEU A 62 12.00 3.99 14.79
C LEU A 62 12.11 3.81 13.27
N PRO A 63 13.19 4.29 12.62
CA PRO A 63 13.31 4.23 11.16
C PRO A 63 13.14 2.83 10.57
N MET A 64 13.70 1.80 11.23
CA MET A 64 13.57 0.41 10.79
C MET A 64 12.17 -0.17 11.03
N MET A 65 11.48 0.24 12.09
CA MET A 65 10.08 -0.14 12.32
C MET A 65 9.17 0.47 11.26
N ALA A 66 9.34 1.78 10.98
CA ALA A 66 8.57 2.47 9.94
C ALA A 66 8.78 1.85 8.55
N HIS A 67 10.03 1.51 8.22
CA HIS A 67 10.35 0.81 6.97
C HIS A 67 9.69 -0.57 6.91
N HIS A 68 9.81 -1.37 7.96
CA HIS A 68 9.22 -2.71 8.02
C HIS A 68 7.69 -2.67 7.91
N GLN A 69 7.03 -1.77 8.64
CA GLN A 69 5.58 -1.60 8.55
C GLN A 69 5.14 -1.24 7.12
N LYS A 70 5.84 -0.31 6.45
CA LYS A 70 5.56 0.03 5.04
C LYS A 70 5.75 -1.16 4.10
N GLN A 71 6.72 -2.03 4.37
CA GLN A 71 6.90 -3.26 3.60
C GLN A 71 5.71 -4.19 3.79
N ASN A 72 5.30 -4.45 5.04
CA ASN A 72 4.13 -5.26 5.34
C ASN A 72 2.87 -4.70 4.67
N MET A 73 2.66 -3.38 4.67
CA MET A 73 1.50 -2.75 4.02
C MET A 73 1.48 -2.97 2.49
N ARG A 74 2.64 -2.95 1.83
CA ARG A 74 2.74 -3.29 0.39
C ARG A 74 2.43 -4.76 0.14
N ASP A 75 2.96 -5.64 0.99
CA ASP A 75 2.72 -7.08 0.90
C ASP A 75 1.24 -7.41 1.18
N HIS A 76 0.61 -6.71 2.13
CA HIS A 76 -0.82 -6.80 2.39
C HIS A 76 -1.67 -6.43 1.15
N LEU A 77 -1.32 -5.34 0.48
CA LEU A 77 -2.01 -4.93 -0.75
C LEU A 77 -1.82 -5.95 -1.88
N ALA A 78 -0.63 -6.55 -2.00
CA ALA A 78 -0.38 -7.61 -2.96
C ALA A 78 -1.23 -8.86 -2.70
N ALA A 79 -1.38 -9.27 -1.43
CA ALA A 79 -2.24 -10.37 -1.05
C ALA A 79 -3.72 -10.08 -1.33
N VAL A 80 -4.20 -8.85 -1.06
CA VAL A 80 -5.55 -8.41 -1.43
C VAL A 80 -5.78 -8.54 -2.94
N GLN A 81 -4.82 -8.10 -3.76
CA GLN A 81 -4.91 -8.25 -5.21
C GLN A 81 -5.00 -9.72 -5.63
N GLN A 82 -4.23 -10.61 -5.00
CA GLN A 82 -4.30 -12.06 -5.24
C GLN A 82 -5.65 -12.65 -4.82
N ILE A 83 -6.20 -12.25 -3.68
CA ILE A 83 -7.52 -12.66 -3.20
C ILE A 83 -8.59 -12.26 -4.23
N VAL A 84 -8.61 -11.00 -4.67
CA VAL A 84 -9.59 -10.52 -5.66
C VAL A 84 -9.51 -11.32 -6.96
N ALA A 85 -8.30 -11.55 -7.47
CA ALA A 85 -8.11 -12.33 -8.70
C ALA A 85 -8.59 -13.78 -8.54
N ALA A 86 -8.25 -14.42 -7.41
CA ALA A 86 -8.62 -15.80 -7.12
C ALA A 86 -10.14 -15.95 -6.87
N VAL A 87 -10.79 -14.98 -6.24
CA VAL A 87 -12.25 -14.96 -6.07
C VAL A 87 -12.94 -14.91 -7.43
N ALA A 88 -12.46 -14.09 -8.36
CA ALA A 88 -13.04 -13.96 -9.70
C ALA A 88 -13.01 -15.28 -10.51
N THR A 89 -12.04 -16.16 -10.24
CA THR A 89 -11.91 -17.47 -10.89
C THR A 89 -12.29 -18.64 -9.98
N GLN A 90 -12.86 -18.38 -8.81
CA GLN A 90 -13.24 -19.39 -7.80
C GLN A 90 -12.09 -20.31 -7.33
N GLU A 91 -10.86 -19.79 -7.33
CA GLU A 91 -9.66 -20.48 -6.88
C GLU A 91 -9.53 -20.40 -5.35
N PHE A 92 -10.44 -21.06 -4.62
CA PHE A 92 -10.57 -20.90 -3.16
C PHE A 92 -9.32 -21.30 -2.37
N ALA A 93 -8.54 -22.28 -2.83
CA ALA A 93 -7.26 -22.61 -2.18
C ALA A 93 -6.23 -21.47 -2.29
N THR A 94 -6.26 -20.72 -3.40
CA THR A 94 -5.43 -19.52 -3.57
C THR A 94 -5.93 -18.38 -2.69
N VAL A 95 -7.25 -18.21 -2.55
CA VAL A 95 -7.84 -17.26 -1.59
C VAL A 95 -7.40 -17.59 -0.17
N GLU A 96 -7.51 -18.85 0.26
CA GLU A 96 -7.12 -19.29 1.60
C GLU A 96 -5.64 -18.98 1.87
N LYS A 97 -4.75 -19.36 0.93
CA LYS A 97 -3.31 -19.14 1.08
C LYS A 97 -2.96 -17.65 1.17
N ALA A 98 -3.55 -16.82 0.30
CA ALA A 98 -3.30 -15.38 0.30
C ALA A 98 -3.84 -14.73 1.59
N ALA A 99 -5.05 -15.08 2.02
CA ALA A 99 -5.63 -14.61 3.28
C ALA A 99 -4.81 -15.04 4.50
N ALA A 100 -4.32 -16.28 4.54
CA ALA A 100 -3.50 -16.79 5.64
C ALA A 100 -2.19 -16.00 5.82
N SER A 101 -1.63 -15.43 4.74
CA SER A 101 -0.46 -14.55 4.83
C SER A 101 -0.73 -13.23 5.54
N LEU A 102 -2.00 -12.84 5.67
CA LEU A 102 -2.47 -11.66 6.39
C LEU A 102 -2.98 -11.98 7.80
N GLY A 103 -3.20 -13.27 8.10
CA GLY A 103 -3.81 -13.73 9.34
C GLY A 103 -2.97 -13.47 10.59
N PHE A 104 -3.58 -13.72 11.74
CA PHE A 104 -2.92 -13.52 13.03
C PHE A 104 -1.83 -14.57 13.31
N SER A 105 -0.76 -14.13 13.97
CA SER A 105 0.20 -15.00 14.65
C SER A 105 0.72 -14.32 15.90
N GLU A 106 1.22 -15.08 16.87
CA GLU A 106 1.75 -14.50 18.11
C GLU A 106 2.95 -13.57 17.87
N SER A 107 3.81 -13.89 16.89
CA SER A 107 4.95 -13.05 16.52
C SER A 107 4.48 -11.72 15.94
N MET A 108 3.47 -11.76 15.07
CA MET A 108 2.82 -10.56 14.55
C MET A 108 2.19 -9.76 15.71
N GLY A 109 1.47 -10.41 16.62
CA GLY A 109 0.84 -9.73 17.75
C GLY A 109 1.84 -8.97 18.63
N ARG A 110 2.99 -9.58 18.93
CA ARG A 110 4.09 -8.90 19.64
C ARG A 110 4.67 -7.72 18.86
N MET A 111 4.79 -7.86 17.54
CA MET A 111 5.25 -6.78 16.67
C MET A 111 4.26 -5.60 16.66
N CYS A 112 2.95 -5.86 16.56
CA CYS A 112 1.91 -4.83 16.61
C CYS A 112 1.83 -4.15 17.98
N ALA A 113 2.02 -4.90 19.07
CA ALA A 113 2.13 -4.33 20.41
C ALA A 113 3.34 -3.39 20.50
N HIS A 114 4.52 -3.85 20.05
CA HIS A 114 5.73 -3.03 20.07
C HIS A 114 5.61 -1.77 19.21
N MET A 115 5.06 -1.87 17.99
CA MET A 115 4.81 -0.71 17.13
C MET A 115 3.79 0.27 17.72
N GLY A 116 2.80 -0.23 18.45
CA GLY A 116 1.74 0.58 19.05
C GLY A 116 2.07 1.18 20.41
N SER A 117 3.22 0.86 21.01
CA SER A 117 3.58 1.28 22.37
C SER A 117 3.53 2.78 22.62
N GLY A 118 3.67 3.60 21.57
CA GLY A 118 3.62 5.06 21.65
C GLY A 118 2.37 5.69 21.02
N ALA A 119 1.35 4.89 20.67
CA ALA A 119 0.12 5.36 20.05
C ALA A 119 -1.10 4.56 20.56
N PRO A 120 -1.84 5.09 21.55
CA PRO A 120 -3.04 4.45 22.09
C PRO A 120 -4.03 4.04 20.99
N GLY A 121 -4.57 2.82 21.11
CA GLY A 121 -5.52 2.25 20.15
C GLY A 121 -4.91 1.69 18.86
N PHE A 122 -3.62 1.94 18.56
CA PHE A 122 -3.01 1.44 17.33
C PHE A 122 -2.92 -0.09 17.31
N THR A 123 -2.49 -0.69 18.42
CA THR A 123 -2.36 -2.15 18.50
C THR A 123 -3.69 -2.84 18.25
N ASP A 124 -4.78 -2.36 18.84
CA ASP A 124 -6.11 -2.94 18.63
C ASP A 124 -6.56 -2.80 17.18
N ALA A 125 -6.35 -1.64 16.56
CA ALA A 125 -6.67 -1.42 15.16
C ALA A 125 -5.87 -2.37 14.24
N ALA A 126 -4.58 -2.57 14.52
CA ALA A 126 -3.72 -3.49 13.79
C ALA A 126 -4.16 -4.95 13.96
N LEU A 127 -4.46 -5.39 15.18
CA LEU A 127 -4.91 -6.76 15.45
C LEU A 127 -6.26 -7.07 14.82
N GLN A 128 -7.18 -6.10 14.77
CA GLN A 128 -8.47 -6.25 14.09
C GLN A 128 -8.31 -6.50 12.58
N PHE A 129 -7.28 -5.95 11.93
CA PHE A 129 -6.96 -6.27 10.54
C PHE A 129 -6.57 -7.75 10.39
N HIS A 130 -5.64 -8.22 11.22
CA HIS A 130 -5.12 -9.58 11.14
C HIS A 130 -6.18 -10.63 11.48
N HIS A 131 -6.99 -10.40 12.51
CA HIS A 131 -8.11 -11.30 12.82
C HIS A 131 -9.21 -11.30 11.76
N GLY A 132 -9.48 -10.16 11.12
CA GLY A 132 -10.40 -10.12 9.97
C GLY A 132 -9.91 -10.97 8.79
N ALA A 133 -8.59 -11.08 8.61
CA ALA A 133 -8.03 -11.98 7.62
C ALA A 133 -8.16 -13.47 7.98
N ASP A 134 -8.21 -13.81 9.27
CA ASP A 134 -8.52 -15.19 9.69
C ASP A 134 -9.95 -15.60 9.27
N GLU A 135 -10.90 -14.66 9.28
CA GLU A 135 -12.26 -14.92 8.78
C GLU A 135 -12.31 -15.20 7.27
N LEU A 136 -11.45 -14.52 6.50
CA LEU A 136 -11.27 -14.79 5.07
C LEU A 136 -10.78 -16.21 4.80
N VAL A 137 -9.83 -16.70 5.61
CA VAL A 137 -9.34 -18.09 5.55
C VAL A 137 -10.50 -19.07 5.75
N GLU A 138 -11.32 -18.86 6.78
CA GLU A 138 -12.45 -19.72 7.06
C GLU A 138 -13.54 -19.66 5.98
N ALA A 139 -13.82 -18.48 5.43
CA ALA A 139 -14.76 -18.33 4.32
C ALA A 139 -14.26 -19.04 3.04
N ALA A 140 -12.96 -18.97 2.76
CA ALA A 140 -12.32 -19.66 1.64
C ALA A 140 -12.42 -21.19 1.77
N ARG A 141 -12.17 -21.73 2.98
CA ARG A 141 -12.32 -23.16 3.28
C ARG A 141 -13.73 -23.66 3.04
N ARG A 142 -14.73 -22.86 3.38
CA ARG A 142 -16.16 -23.16 3.12
C ARG A 142 -16.57 -22.94 1.66
N ARG A 143 -15.71 -22.35 0.82
CA ARG A 143 -16.01 -21.96 -0.57
C ARG A 143 -17.22 -21.03 -0.68
N ASP A 144 -17.39 -20.18 0.32
CA ASP A 144 -18.53 -19.27 0.45
C ASP A 144 -18.16 -17.90 -0.11
N THR A 145 -18.39 -17.69 -1.42
CA THR A 145 -18.04 -16.43 -2.09
C THR A 145 -18.68 -15.20 -1.44
N PRO A 146 -19.99 -15.19 -1.08
CA PRO A 146 -20.57 -14.08 -0.32
C PRO A 146 -19.85 -13.78 1.00
N ALA A 147 -19.49 -14.81 1.78
CA ALA A 147 -18.73 -14.61 3.01
C ALA A 147 -17.32 -14.09 2.74
N ILE A 148 -16.62 -14.59 1.71
CA ILE A 148 -15.30 -14.09 1.32
C ILE A 148 -15.37 -12.60 0.97
N LEU A 149 -16.36 -12.19 0.16
CA LEU A 149 -16.50 -10.79 -0.23
C LEU A 149 -16.86 -9.89 0.96
N THR A 150 -17.67 -10.40 1.89
CA THR A 150 -18.02 -9.68 3.13
C THR A 150 -16.79 -9.46 4.00
N SER A 151 -16.05 -10.51 4.32
CA SER A 151 -14.83 -10.41 5.13
C SER A 151 -13.76 -9.58 4.41
N LEU A 152 -13.64 -9.68 3.08
CA LEU A 152 -12.71 -8.85 2.29
C LEU A 152 -13.06 -7.36 2.42
N GLY A 153 -14.34 -7.01 2.34
CA GLY A 153 -14.82 -5.64 2.56
C GLY A 153 -14.48 -5.12 3.96
N GLN A 154 -14.64 -5.96 4.99
CA GLN A 154 -14.27 -5.63 6.36
C GLN A 154 -12.75 -5.43 6.51
N THR A 155 -11.93 -6.32 5.95
CA THR A 155 -10.46 -6.17 5.94
C THR A 155 -10.04 -4.86 5.26
N LEU A 156 -10.62 -4.53 4.11
CA LEU A 156 -10.36 -3.27 3.41
C LEU A 156 -10.78 -2.04 4.22
N SER A 157 -11.89 -2.11 4.97
CA SER A 157 -12.28 -1.01 5.87
C SER A 157 -11.28 -0.80 7.02
N ARG A 158 -10.54 -1.83 7.44
CA ARG A 158 -9.44 -1.67 8.41
C ARG A 158 -8.27 -0.93 7.80
N CYS A 159 -7.96 -1.19 6.52
CA CYS A 159 -6.94 -0.44 5.79
C CYS A 159 -7.29 1.06 5.74
N THR A 160 -8.51 1.40 5.33
CA THR A 160 -8.95 2.81 5.23
C THR A 160 -9.04 3.46 6.59
N GLY A 161 -9.63 2.80 7.59
CA GLY A 161 -9.73 3.35 8.95
C GLY A 161 -8.35 3.62 9.57
N CYS A 162 -7.38 2.72 9.39
CA CYS A 162 -6.01 2.96 9.85
C CYS A 162 -5.36 4.14 9.12
N HIS A 163 -5.55 4.25 7.79
CA HIS A 163 -4.98 5.33 6.99
C HIS A 163 -5.63 6.70 7.25
N GLU A 164 -6.89 6.71 7.68
CA GLU A 164 -7.65 7.89 8.08
C GLU A 164 -7.29 8.35 9.50
N GLN A 165 -6.92 7.42 10.40
CA GLN A 165 -6.62 7.74 11.78
C GLN A 165 -5.14 8.01 12.04
N TYR A 166 -4.24 7.23 11.43
CA TYR A 166 -2.82 7.24 11.77
C TYR A 166 -1.92 7.67 10.61
N LYS A 167 -0.81 8.30 10.95
CA LYS A 167 0.32 8.57 10.05
C LYS A 167 1.62 8.15 10.71
N GLN A 168 2.56 7.57 9.97
CA GLN A 168 3.89 7.29 10.53
C GLN A 168 4.62 8.59 10.86
N ALA A 169 5.10 8.72 12.08
CA ALA A 169 6.06 9.73 12.50
C ALA A 169 7.39 9.04 12.82
N VAL A 170 8.43 9.29 12.03
CA VAL A 170 9.73 8.65 12.24
C VAL A 170 10.51 9.44 13.29
N VAL A 171 10.83 8.78 14.40
CA VAL A 171 11.51 9.38 15.57
C VAL A 171 12.84 8.70 15.84
N ASP A 172 13.71 9.33 16.61
CA ASP A 172 14.94 8.69 17.11
C ASP A 172 14.67 7.84 18.36
N GLU A 173 15.69 7.10 18.81
CA GLU A 173 15.58 6.20 19.97
C GLU A 173 15.17 6.94 21.25
N ARG A 174 15.74 8.12 21.48
CA ARG A 174 15.50 8.88 22.71
C ARG A 174 14.06 9.37 22.76
N GLU A 175 13.54 9.87 21.64
CA GLU A 175 12.16 10.31 21.51
C GLU A 175 11.19 9.13 21.64
N TRP A 176 11.50 7.99 21.02
CA TRP A 176 10.72 6.75 21.14
C TRP A 176 10.62 6.26 22.60
N GLU A 177 11.74 6.18 23.31
CA GLU A 177 11.77 5.83 24.73
C GLU A 177 10.94 6.79 25.58
N ALA A 178 11.06 8.11 25.35
CA ALA A 178 10.30 9.11 26.09
C ALA A 178 8.78 8.93 25.91
N ILE A 179 8.31 8.80 24.66
CA ILE A 179 6.88 8.66 24.34
C ILE A 179 6.32 7.35 24.89
N THR A 180 7.03 6.24 24.71
CA THR A 180 6.54 4.92 25.15
C THR A 180 6.53 4.80 26.67
N HIS A 181 7.49 5.40 27.38
CA HIS A 181 7.47 5.48 28.84
C HIS A 181 6.33 6.35 29.38
N GLU A 182 5.98 7.43 28.69
CA GLU A 182 4.86 8.30 29.06
C GLU A 182 3.52 7.58 28.84
N THR A 183 3.34 6.97 27.67
CA THR A 183 2.14 6.19 27.31
C THR A 183 1.89 5.05 28.31
N ALA A 184 2.95 4.37 28.76
CA ALA A 184 2.85 3.30 29.76
C ALA A 184 2.38 3.75 31.15
N ARG A 185 2.39 5.06 31.45
CA ARG A 185 1.95 5.63 32.73
C ARG A 185 0.50 6.11 32.73
N GLU A 186 -0.12 6.22 31.55
CA GLU A 186 -1.49 6.69 31.43
C GLU A 186 -2.46 5.54 31.77
N PRO A 187 -3.39 5.71 32.72
CA PRO A 187 -4.35 4.67 33.07
C PRO A 187 -5.36 4.44 31.93
N PRO A 188 -5.89 3.20 31.78
CA PRO A 188 -6.84 2.85 30.73
C PRO A 188 -8.20 3.55 30.87
#